data_AF-A0A248UP49-F1
#
_entry.id   AF-A0A248UP49-F1
#
_cell.length_a   1.000
_cell.length_b   1.000
_cell.length_c   1.000
_cell.angle_alpha   90.00
_cell.angle_beta   90.00
_cell.angle_gamma   90.00
#
_symmetry.space_group_name_H-M   'P 1'
#
loop_
_entity.id
_entity.type
_entity.pdbx_description
1 polymer ?
#
loop_
_entity_poly.entity_id
_entity_poly.type
_entity_poly.pdbx_seq_one_letter_code
_entity_poly.pdbx_strand_id
1 'polypeptide(L)'
;MGADMDVKWAPNIEKPKNGFDVTLHAADKAEGQRWFEHLSEGGKVVMPFEETFWSPGFGSLIDRFGIPWMVNTIPSTGWASSQG
;
A
#
# COMPACT_ATOMS: atom_id res chain seq x y z
N MET A 1 2.91 26.70 -0.48
CA MET A 1 3.14 25.50 -1.32
C MET A 1 2.32 24.36 -0.75
N GLY A 2 0.99 24.51 -0.77
CA GLY A 2 0.04 23.46 -0.42
C GLY A 2 -0.70 23.12 -1.71
N ALA A 3 -0.96 21.84 -1.96
CA ALA A 3 -1.71 21.41 -3.12
C ALA A 3 -3.21 21.39 -2.77
N ASP A 4 -3.77 22.55 -2.45
CA ASP A 4 -5.22 22.81 -2.41
C ASP A 4 -5.73 23.09 -3.83
N MET A 5 -5.38 22.20 -4.76
CA MET A 5 -5.87 22.25 -6.14
C MET A 5 -7.37 21.98 -6.12
N ASP A 6 -8.16 23.05 -6.23
CA ASP A 6 -9.59 23.00 -6.46
C ASP A 6 -9.90 22.03 -7.62
N VAL A 7 -10.90 21.14 -7.44
CA VAL A 7 -11.31 20.13 -8.43
C VAL A 7 -11.58 20.74 -9.81
N LYS A 8 -11.93 22.04 -9.88
CA LYS A 8 -12.09 22.77 -11.14
C LYS A 8 -10.80 22.84 -11.99
N TRP A 9 -9.63 22.81 -11.37
CA TRP A 9 -8.32 22.90 -12.04
C TRP A 9 -7.61 21.55 -12.15
N ALA A 10 -8.06 20.53 -11.42
CA ALA A 10 -7.54 19.17 -11.50
C ALA A 10 -8.70 18.14 -11.57
N PRO A 11 -9.46 18.09 -12.68
CA PRO A 11 -10.70 17.30 -12.80
C PRO A 11 -10.50 15.79 -12.70
N ASN A 12 -9.24 15.31 -12.71
CA ASN A 12 -8.90 13.89 -12.62
C ASN A 12 -8.15 13.55 -11.32
N ILE A 13 -8.10 14.44 -10.32
CA ILE A 13 -7.38 14.20 -9.06
C ILE A 13 -7.91 12.96 -8.31
N GLU A 14 -9.21 12.69 -8.43
CA GLU A 14 -9.86 11.52 -7.82
C GLU A 14 -9.80 10.26 -8.69
N LYS A 15 -9.38 10.38 -9.97
CA LYS A 15 -9.22 9.21 -10.81
C LYS A 15 -8.03 8.41 -10.29
N PRO A 16 -8.17 7.08 -10.10
CA PRO A 16 -7.01 6.25 -9.80
C PRO A 16 -5.94 6.51 -10.85
N LYS A 17 -4.68 6.62 -10.43
CA LYS A 17 -3.53 6.75 -11.34
C LYS A 17 -3.38 5.43 -12.10
N ASN A 18 -4.22 5.26 -13.11
CA ASN A 18 -4.33 4.06 -13.91
C ASN A 18 -3.07 3.92 -14.76
N GLY A 19 -2.19 3.00 -14.38
CA GLY A 19 -1.03 2.63 -15.19
C GLY A 19 0.11 1.96 -14.42
N PHE A 20 0.19 2.15 -13.10
CA PHE A 20 1.21 1.51 -12.26
C PHE A 20 0.82 1.50 -10.78
N ASP A 21 1.40 0.57 -10.03
CA ASP A 21 1.41 0.53 -8.57
C ASP A 21 2.86 0.58 -8.08
N VAL A 22 3.11 1.26 -6.96
CA VAL A 22 4.42 1.24 -6.33
C VAL A 22 4.47 0.09 -5.33
N THR A 23 5.36 -0.87 -5.55
CA THR A 23 5.53 -2.02 -4.65
C THR A 23 6.75 -1.84 -3.75
N LEU A 24 6.54 -1.91 -2.44
CA LEU A 24 7.61 -1.98 -1.45
C LEU A 24 7.76 -3.41 -0.92
N HIS A 25 9.01 -3.84 -0.80
CA HIS A 25 9.38 -5.13 -0.24
C HIS A 25 10.05 -4.93 1.12
N ALA A 26 9.34 -5.28 2.19
CA ALA A 26 9.84 -5.21 3.56
C ALA A 26 10.65 -6.46 3.89
N ALA A 27 11.70 -6.29 4.71
CA ALA A 27 12.52 -7.40 5.17
C ALA A 27 11.81 -8.27 6.22
N ASP A 28 10.90 -7.67 6.98
CA ASP A 28 10.07 -8.34 7.98
C ASP A 28 8.66 -7.73 8.07
N LYS A 29 7.76 -8.46 8.74
CA LYS A 29 6.34 -8.10 8.85
C LYS A 29 6.12 -6.80 9.63
N ALA A 30 6.98 -6.50 10.61
CA ALA A 30 6.84 -5.31 11.46
C ALA A 30 7.20 -4.04 10.68
N GLU A 31 8.25 -4.09 9.87
CA GLU A 31 8.61 -3.01 8.94
C GLU A 31 7.50 -2.78 7.90
N GLY A 32 6.98 -3.85 7.29
CA GLY A 32 5.88 -3.77 6.33
C GLY A 32 4.61 -3.16 6.95
N GLN A 33 4.23 -3.60 8.14
CA GLN A 33 3.10 -3.04 8.89
C GLN A 33 3.28 -1.55 9.17
N ARG A 34 4.47 -1.14 9.65
CA ARG A 34 4.78 0.27 9.92
C ARG A 34 4.65 1.13 8.66
N TRP A 35 5.20 0.70 7.53
CA TRP A 35 5.06 1.43 6.27
C TRP A 35 3.62 1.54 5.83
N PHE A 36 2.86 0.44 5.91
CA PHE A 36 1.45 0.40 5.54
C PHE A 36 0.61 1.38 6.39
N GLU A 37 0.80 1.41 7.70
CA GLU A 37 0.11 2.32 8.62
C GLU A 37 0.38 3.79 8.26
N HIS A 38 1.65 4.16 8.03
CA HIS A 38 1.98 5.54 7.66
C HIS A 38 1.48 5.95 6.27
N LEU A 39 1.55 5.05 5.29
CA LEU A 39 1.08 5.33 3.93
C LEU A 39 -0.44 5.41 3.85
N SER A 40 -1.15 4.63 4.67
CA SER A 40 -2.62 4.62 4.72
C SER A 40 -3.22 5.80 5.46
N GLU A 41 -2.42 6.55 6.22
CA GLU A 41 -2.87 7.74 6.94
C GLU A 41 -3.38 8.84 5.97
N GLY A 42 -4.69 9.11 6.04
CA GLY A 42 -5.37 10.06 5.15
C GLY A 42 -5.59 9.53 3.73
N GLY A 43 -5.28 8.25 3.49
CA GLY A 43 -5.53 7.54 2.25
C GLY A 43 -6.76 6.62 2.32
N LYS A 44 -6.81 5.66 1.41
CA LYS A 44 -7.83 4.62 1.32
C LYS A 44 -7.16 3.25 1.32
N VAL A 45 -7.45 2.44 2.32
CA VAL A 45 -7.06 1.01 2.31
C VAL A 45 -7.90 0.28 1.25
N VAL A 46 -7.22 -0.45 0.35
CA VAL A 46 -7.86 -1.29 -0.67
C VAL A 46 -7.88 -2.75 -0.19
N MET A 47 -6.75 -3.22 0.34
CA MET A 47 -6.60 -4.50 1.03
C MET A 47 -5.83 -4.28 2.34
N PRO A 48 -6.39 -4.65 3.50
CA PRO A 48 -5.68 -4.58 4.77
C PRO A 48 -4.36 -5.36 4.73
N PHE A 49 -3.36 -4.92 5.49
CA PHE A 49 -2.10 -5.63 5.60
C PHE A 49 -2.27 -6.89 6.45
N GLU A 50 -2.31 -8.04 5.79
CA GLU A 50 -2.56 -9.34 6.40
C GLU A 50 -1.64 -10.41 5.81
N GLU A 51 -1.55 -11.56 6.47
CA GLU A 51 -0.80 -12.70 5.93
C GLU A 51 -1.53 -13.30 4.73
N THR A 52 -0.78 -13.67 3.69
CA THR A 52 -1.31 -14.34 2.48
C THR A 52 -0.54 -15.61 2.20
N PHE A 53 -1.03 -16.46 1.28
CA PHE A 53 -0.36 -17.73 0.96
C PHE A 53 1.06 -17.58 0.39
N TRP A 54 1.43 -16.39 -0.10
CA TRP A 54 2.73 -16.11 -0.69
C TRP A 54 3.58 -15.10 0.10
N SER A 55 3.05 -14.53 1.19
CA SER A 55 3.72 -13.46 1.94
C SER A 55 3.35 -13.48 3.44
N PRO A 56 4.32 -13.29 4.35
CA PRO A 56 4.04 -13.06 5.78
C PRO A 56 3.14 -11.85 6.05
N GLY A 57 3.09 -10.91 5.11
CA GLY A 57 2.29 -9.69 5.20
C GLY A 57 2.20 -8.99 3.85
N PHE A 58 0.98 -8.88 3.32
CA PHE A 58 0.66 -8.17 2.09
C PHE A 58 -0.54 -7.26 2.31
N GLY A 59 -0.48 -6.05 1.76
CA GLY A 59 -1.60 -5.11 1.75
C GLY A 59 -1.49 -4.13 0.59
N SER A 60 -2.61 -3.50 0.25
CA SER A 60 -2.67 -2.46 -0.78
C SER A 60 -3.52 -1.28 -0.33
N LEU A 61 -3.12 -0.09 -0.74
CA LEU A 61 -3.76 1.16 -0.36
C LEU A 61 -3.53 2.23 -1.42
N ILE A 62 -4.32 3.29 -1.38
CA ILE A 62 -4.10 4.52 -2.12
C ILE A 62 -3.77 5.60 -1.08
N ASP A 63 -2.60 6.23 -1.16
CA ASP A 63 -2.21 7.25 -0.17
C ASP A 63 -3.02 8.55 -0.33
N ARG A 64 -2.82 9.50 0.59
CA ARG A 64 -3.48 10.82 0.57
C ARG A 64 -3.19 11.66 -0.70
N PHE A 65 -2.21 11.27 -1.51
CA PHE A 65 -1.80 11.94 -2.75
C PHE A 65 -2.28 11.19 -4.01
N GLY A 66 -3.10 10.15 -3.83
CA GLY A 66 -3.66 9.34 -4.91
C GLY A 66 -2.67 8.37 -5.55
N ILE A 67 -1.56 8.04 -4.87
CA ILE A 67 -0.61 7.04 -5.35
C ILE A 67 -1.08 5.66 -4.87
N PRO A 68 -1.24 4.69 -5.78
CA PRO A 68 -1.54 3.33 -5.37
C PRO A 68 -0.25 2.60 -4.96
N TRP A 69 -0.30 1.96 -3.79
CA TRP A 69 0.81 1.25 -3.16
C TRP A 69 0.44 -0.21 -2.90
N MET A 70 1.44 -1.07 -3.06
CA MET A 70 1.45 -2.43 -2.53
C MET A 70 2.60 -2.57 -1.55
N VAL A 71 2.34 -3.13 -0.38
CA VAL A 71 3.37 -3.45 0.62
C VAL A 71 3.42 -4.96 0.76
N ASN A 72 4.58 -5.54 0.50
CA ASN A 72 4.81 -6.98 0.56
C ASN A 72 5.98 -7.30 1.48
N THR A 73 5.82 -8.28 2.36
CA THR A 73 6.92 -8.81 3.16
C THR A 73 7.59 -9.96 2.40
N ILE A 74 8.93 -9.95 2.31
CA ILE A 74 9.64 -11.09 1.70
C ILE A 74 9.61 -12.26 2.70
N PRO A 75 9.15 -13.46 2.30
CA PRO A 75 9.25 -14.64 3.15
C PRO A 75 10.71 -14.94 3.52
N SER A 76 10.97 -15.18 4.80
CA SER A 76 12.28 -15.70 5.24
C SER A 76 12.46 -17.16 4.83
N THR A 77 13.70 -17.63 4.77
CA THR A 77 13.99 -19.05 4.55
C THR A 77 13.29 -19.90 5.61
N GLY A 78 12.51 -20.89 5.17
CA GLY A 78 11.74 -21.78 6.06
C GLY A 78 10.41 -21.23 6.55
N TRP A 79 9.96 -20.06 6.06
CA TRP A 79 8.61 -19.57 6.31
C TRP A 79 7.58 -20.46 5.61
N ALA A 80 6.49 -20.75 6.31
CA ALA A 80 5.31 -21.41 5.78
C ALA A 80 4.08 -20.55 6.12
N SER A 81 3.22 -20.34 5.13
CA SER A 81 1.96 -19.63 5.30
C SER A 81 1.03 -20.37 6.27
N SER A 82 0.30 -19.62 7.09
CA SER A 82 -0.81 -20.17 7.88
C SER A 82 -2.04 -20.55 7.04
N GLN A 83 -2.10 -20.14 5.77
CA GLN A 83 -3.28 -20.26 4.90
C GLN A 83 -3.31 -21.45 3.93
N GLY A 84 -2.26 -22.26 3.84
CA GLY A 84 -2.29 -23.57 3.16
C GLY A 84 -2.33 -23.53 1.63
#